data_AF-A0A5D3FM75-F1
#
_entry.id   AF-A0A5D3FM75-F1
#
_cell.length_a   1.000
_cell.length_b   1.000
_cell.length_c   1.000
_cell.angle_alpha   90.00
_cell.angle_beta   90.00
_cell.angle_gamma   90.00
#
_symmetry.space_group_name_H-M   'P 1'
#
loop_
_entity.id
_entity.type
_entity.pdbx_description
1 polymer ?
#
loop_
_entity_poly.entity_id
_entity_poly.type
_entity_poly.pdbx_seq_one_letter_code
_entity_poly.pdbx_strand_id
1 'polypeptide(L)'
;MSRPLTPLALTVLRMLCDGPMHPYEMQQRIRDHAYDQAVKITHGSLYHSVERLSAAHLIEPLETSRTGRRPERTVYAVTSAGRDAAHIRLAELLARPAEEFPLFGTALAFVNLLPEAEVARQLRHRVVALEAHLAGHQTANDALLKTGLERYKLLDQEWLITRVRAELDFTRALADDLESGRLTWEDHEGVTTCHPPDEHALHHDYEARRTTGGPMTGRSSAPLSGGSGDVPQKGGNR
;
A
#
# COMPACT_ATOMS: atom_id res chain seq x y z
N MET A 1 -25.28 8.87 8.96
CA MET A 1 -25.27 7.66 8.10
C MET A 1 -24.13 6.76 8.56
N SER A 2 -24.41 5.47 8.82
CA SER A 2 -23.38 4.50 9.20
C SER A 2 -22.33 4.40 8.08
N ARG A 3 -21.04 4.33 8.45
CA ARG A 3 -19.94 4.20 7.48
C ARG A 3 -20.16 2.92 6.65
N PRO A 4 -20.04 2.97 5.31
CA PRO A 4 -20.26 1.78 4.47
C PRO A 4 -19.29 0.67 4.85
N LEU A 5 -19.72 -0.58 4.64
CA LEU A 5 -18.88 -1.76 4.86
C LEU A 5 -17.61 -1.67 4.01
N THR A 6 -16.47 -1.91 4.65
CA THR A 6 -15.19 -2.01 3.95
C THR A 6 -15.15 -3.28 3.09
N PRO A 7 -14.28 -3.37 2.07
CA PRO A 7 -14.09 -4.60 1.30
C PRO A 7 -13.81 -5.80 2.20
N LEU A 8 -12.94 -5.64 3.22
CA LEU A 8 -12.67 -6.70 4.20
C LEU A 8 -13.90 -7.12 5.00
N ALA A 9 -14.72 -6.17 5.45
CA ALA A 9 -15.94 -6.50 6.18
C ALA A 9 -16.93 -7.27 5.30
N LEU A 10 -17.05 -6.90 4.02
CA LEU A 10 -17.85 -7.63 3.04
C LEU A 10 -17.30 -9.05 2.80
N THR A 11 -15.99 -9.22 2.71
CA THR A 11 -15.34 -10.55 2.61
C THR A 11 -15.62 -11.41 3.84
N VAL A 12 -15.53 -10.85 5.05
CA VAL A 12 -15.86 -11.59 6.29
C VAL A 12 -17.32 -12.06 6.29
N LEU A 13 -18.26 -11.18 5.94
CA LEU A 13 -19.68 -11.54 5.85
C LEU A 13 -19.92 -12.61 4.79
N ARG A 14 -19.24 -12.53 3.63
CA ARG A 14 -19.29 -13.57 2.60
C ARG A 14 -18.82 -14.93 3.13
N MET A 15 -17.69 -14.99 3.83
CA MET A 15 -17.21 -16.24 4.43
C MET A 15 -18.22 -16.83 5.42
N LEU A 16 -18.78 -15.99 6.28
CA LEU A 16 -19.79 -16.42 7.26
C LEU A 16 -21.13 -16.82 6.63
N CYS A 17 -21.41 -16.40 5.39
CA CYS A 17 -22.56 -16.90 4.65
C CYS A 17 -22.41 -18.39 4.27
N ASP A 18 -21.17 -18.88 4.11
CA ASP A 18 -20.87 -20.29 3.83
C ASP A 18 -20.98 -21.18 5.09
N GLY A 19 -20.90 -20.57 6.27
CA GLY A 19 -21.14 -21.24 7.55
C GLY A 19 -20.45 -20.54 8.74
N PRO A 20 -20.83 -20.87 9.98
CA PRO A 20 -20.17 -20.32 11.16
C PRO A 20 -18.70 -20.73 11.22
N MET A 21 -17.80 -19.78 11.50
CA MET A 21 -16.37 -20.06 11.58
C MET A 21 -15.63 -19.13 12.54
N HIS A 22 -14.44 -19.57 12.97
CA HIS A 22 -13.53 -18.78 13.78
C HIS A 22 -12.73 -17.81 12.90
N PRO A 23 -12.33 -16.60 13.37
CA PRO A 23 -11.56 -15.64 12.56
C PRO A 23 -10.26 -16.20 11.94
N TYR A 24 -9.58 -17.10 12.64
CA TYR A 24 -8.42 -17.81 12.09
C TYR A 24 -8.76 -18.67 10.86
N GLU A 25 -9.90 -19.36 10.87
CA GLU A 25 -10.37 -20.15 9.74
C GLU A 25 -10.79 -19.25 8.57
N MET A 26 -11.45 -18.12 8.85
CA MET A 26 -11.72 -17.09 7.83
C MET A 26 -10.41 -16.66 7.15
N GLN A 27 -9.36 -16.39 7.93
CA GLN A 27 -8.07 -15.97 7.41
C GLN A 27 -7.42 -17.03 6.50
N GLN A 28 -7.59 -18.32 6.84
CA GLN A 28 -7.11 -19.42 6.00
C GLN A 28 -7.89 -19.48 4.68
N ARG A 29 -9.23 -19.56 4.76
CA ARG A 29 -10.08 -19.65 3.57
C ARG A 29 -9.91 -18.46 2.61
N ILE A 30 -9.79 -17.25 3.13
CA ILE A 30 -9.57 -16.06 2.30
C ILE A 30 -8.27 -16.18 1.47
N ARG A 31 -7.18 -16.70 2.06
CA ARG A 31 -5.95 -16.97 1.32
C ARG A 31 -6.13 -18.10 0.31
N ASP A 32 -6.82 -19.17 0.70
CA ASP A 32 -7.02 -20.34 -0.17
C ASP A 32 -7.88 -20.00 -1.40
N HIS A 33 -8.82 -19.05 -1.26
CA HIS A 33 -9.65 -18.53 -2.35
C HIS A 33 -9.01 -17.38 -3.14
N ALA A 34 -7.76 -17.01 -2.85
CA ALA A 34 -7.05 -15.87 -3.46
C ALA A 34 -7.80 -14.53 -3.36
N TYR A 35 -8.69 -14.37 -2.37
CA TYR A 35 -9.38 -13.10 -2.11
C TYR A 35 -8.42 -12.01 -1.60
N ASP A 36 -7.20 -12.39 -1.24
CA ASP A 36 -6.12 -11.47 -0.91
C ASP A 36 -5.58 -10.69 -2.13
N GLN A 37 -5.89 -11.12 -3.36
CA GLN A 37 -5.66 -10.29 -4.56
C GLN A 37 -6.63 -9.11 -4.66
N ALA A 38 -7.86 -9.27 -4.13
CA ALA A 38 -8.90 -8.23 -4.14
C ALA A 38 -8.85 -7.33 -2.89
N VAL A 39 -8.32 -7.83 -1.77
CA VAL A 39 -8.27 -7.10 -0.49
C VAL A 39 -6.95 -7.38 0.23
N LYS A 40 -6.18 -6.34 0.54
CA LYS A 40 -5.00 -6.47 1.41
C LYS A 40 -5.44 -6.86 2.82
N ILE A 41 -5.03 -8.05 3.28
CA ILE A 41 -5.45 -8.60 4.57
C ILE A 41 -4.26 -8.86 5.46
N THR A 42 -4.28 -8.26 6.64
CA THR A 42 -3.39 -8.61 7.77
C THR A 42 -4.20 -9.26 8.87
N HIS A 43 -3.54 -10.06 9.72
CA HIS A 43 -4.17 -10.65 10.91
C HIS A 43 -4.89 -9.57 11.74
N GLY A 44 -4.19 -8.48 12.10
CA GLY A 44 -4.80 -7.39 12.87
C GLY A 44 -6.01 -6.75 12.19
N SER A 45 -5.97 -6.54 10.86
CA SER A 45 -7.11 -5.96 10.14
C SER A 45 -8.35 -6.85 10.14
N LEU A 46 -8.17 -8.18 10.10
CA LEU A 46 -9.27 -9.14 10.10
C LEU A 46 -9.97 -9.16 11.46
N TYR A 47 -9.21 -9.28 12.55
CA TYR A 47 -9.77 -9.34 13.90
C TYR A 47 -10.50 -8.04 14.24
N HIS A 48 -9.91 -6.88 13.91
CA HIS A 48 -10.58 -5.60 14.06
C HIS A 48 -11.87 -5.50 13.21
N SER A 49 -11.89 -6.08 12.01
CA SER A 49 -13.10 -6.13 11.19
C SER A 49 -14.18 -7.01 11.83
N VAL A 50 -13.83 -8.16 12.40
CA VAL A 50 -14.74 -9.05 13.12
C VAL A 50 -15.33 -8.34 14.34
N GLU A 51 -14.49 -7.71 15.16
CA GLU A 51 -14.93 -6.94 16.34
C GLU A 51 -15.94 -5.86 15.96
N ARG A 52 -15.67 -5.11 14.89
CA ARG A 52 -16.59 -4.06 14.40
C ARG A 52 -17.91 -4.61 13.87
N LEU A 53 -17.87 -5.74 13.15
CA LEU A 53 -19.09 -6.40 12.66
C LEU A 53 -19.94 -6.93 13.82
N SER A 54 -19.29 -7.48 14.86
CA SER A 54 -19.94 -7.98 16.08
C SER A 54 -20.57 -6.83 16.87
N ALA A 55 -19.83 -5.74 17.10
CA ALA A 55 -20.36 -4.54 17.75
C ALA A 55 -21.54 -3.92 16.97
N ALA A 56 -21.55 -4.06 15.64
CA ALA A 56 -22.65 -3.63 14.78
C ALA A 56 -23.80 -4.65 14.67
N HIS A 57 -23.74 -5.77 15.40
CA HIS A 57 -24.75 -6.85 15.40
C HIS A 57 -24.99 -7.47 14.01
N LEU A 58 -23.99 -7.37 13.12
CA LEU A 58 -24.01 -7.98 11.78
C LEU A 58 -23.49 -9.42 11.81
N ILE A 59 -22.77 -9.78 12.87
CA ILE A 59 -22.38 -11.14 13.20
C ILE A 59 -22.61 -11.35 14.70
N GLU A 60 -22.78 -12.60 15.12
CA GLU A 60 -23.00 -12.96 16.51
C GLU A 60 -22.12 -14.15 16.91
N PRO A 61 -21.68 -14.23 18.17
CA PRO A 61 -20.94 -15.38 18.66
C PRO A 61 -21.87 -16.59 18.76
N LEU A 62 -21.44 -17.72 18.20
CA LEU A 62 -22.03 -19.02 18.49
C LEU A 62 -21.23 -19.61 19.66
N GLU A 63 -21.86 -19.86 20.80
CA GLU A 63 -21.16 -20.47 21.95
C GLU A 63 -20.50 -21.79 21.53
N THR A 64 -19.19 -21.89 21.73
CA THR A 64 -18.45 -23.13 21.51
C THR A 64 -18.45 -24.00 22.76
N SER A 65 -18.87 -25.27 22.60
CA SER A 65 -18.66 -26.32 23.59
C SER A 65 -17.18 -26.43 23.96
N ARG A 66 -16.88 -26.35 25.25
CA ARG A 66 -15.55 -26.58 25.84
C ARG A 66 -14.92 -27.88 25.34
N THR A 67 -13.72 -27.81 24.78
CA THR A 67 -12.82 -28.97 24.71
C THR A 67 -11.40 -28.56 25.09
N GLY A 68 -11.07 -28.66 26.38
CA GLY A 68 -9.69 -28.63 26.89
C GLY A 68 -9.12 -27.27 27.33
N ARG A 69 -7.77 -27.22 27.41
CA ARG A 69 -6.94 -26.22 28.11
C ARG A 69 -6.37 -25.12 27.19
N ARG A 70 -7.06 -24.78 26.09
CA ARG A 70 -6.68 -23.72 25.13
C ARG A 70 -7.59 -22.49 25.29
N PRO A 71 -7.14 -21.27 24.96
CA PRO A 71 -7.97 -20.07 25.03
C PRO A 71 -9.24 -20.24 24.18
N GLU A 72 -10.34 -19.67 24.65
CA GLU A 72 -11.66 -19.72 24.02
C GLU A 72 -11.56 -19.31 22.54
N ARG A 73 -12.07 -20.15 21.64
CA ARG A 73 -12.15 -19.86 20.20
C ARG A 73 -13.59 -19.53 19.87
N THR A 74 -13.95 -18.25 19.93
CA THR A 74 -15.30 -17.81 19.57
C THR A 74 -15.54 -18.02 18.07
N VAL A 75 -16.50 -18.88 17.75
CA VAL A 75 -17.04 -19.04 16.41
C VAL A 75 -18.09 -17.97 16.19
N TYR A 76 -18.11 -17.36 15.02
CA TYR A 76 -19.13 -16.36 14.67
C TYR A 76 -20.08 -16.92 13.62
N ALA A 77 -21.33 -16.47 13.66
CA ALA A 77 -22.33 -16.67 12.60
C ALA A 77 -22.79 -15.30 12.08
N VAL A 78 -23.17 -15.22 10.80
CA VAL A 78 -23.75 -14.00 10.23
C VAL A 78 -25.23 -13.88 10.61
N THR A 79 -25.66 -12.70 11.05
CA THR A 79 -27.06 -12.41 11.37
C THR A 79 -27.88 -12.12 10.10
N SER A 80 -29.21 -12.05 10.19
CA SER A 80 -30.05 -11.59 9.07
C SER A 80 -29.64 -10.17 8.61
N ALA A 81 -29.46 -9.26 9.56
CA ALA A 81 -28.99 -7.90 9.29
C ALA A 81 -27.61 -7.87 8.62
N GLY A 82 -26.71 -8.79 8.98
CA GLY A 82 -25.41 -8.95 8.32
C GLY A 82 -25.52 -9.35 6.85
N ARG A 83 -26.44 -10.26 6.52
CA ARG A 83 -26.70 -10.67 5.13
C ARG A 83 -27.27 -9.52 4.30
N ASP A 84 -28.24 -8.79 4.86
CA ASP A 84 -28.84 -7.64 4.19
C ASP A 84 -27.79 -6.54 3.94
N ALA A 85 -26.96 -6.25 4.94
CA ALA A 85 -25.87 -5.27 4.80
C ALA A 85 -24.86 -5.67 3.72
N ALA A 86 -24.52 -6.96 3.63
CA ALA A 86 -23.63 -7.47 2.58
C ALA A 86 -24.26 -7.31 1.18
N HIS A 87 -25.54 -7.66 1.02
CA HIS A 87 -26.26 -7.51 -0.25
C HIS A 87 -26.35 -6.05 -0.69
N ILE A 88 -26.74 -5.15 0.23
CA ILE A 88 -26.80 -3.71 -0.05
C ILE A 88 -25.44 -3.22 -0.51
N ARG A 89 -24.37 -3.56 0.24
CA ARG A 89 -23.02 -3.10 -0.10
C ARG A 89 -22.54 -3.62 -1.45
N LEU A 90 -22.79 -4.90 -1.74
CA LEU A 90 -22.40 -5.50 -3.02
C LEU A 90 -23.12 -4.81 -4.18
N ALA A 91 -24.43 -4.58 -4.07
CA ALA A 91 -25.20 -3.87 -5.07
C ALA A 91 -24.68 -2.43 -5.29
N GLU A 92 -24.33 -1.73 -4.21
CA GLU A 92 -23.73 -0.40 -4.31
C GLU A 92 -22.39 -0.40 -5.08
N LEU A 93 -21.50 -1.36 -4.78
CA LEU A 93 -20.19 -1.47 -5.42
C LEU A 93 -20.30 -1.80 -6.92
N LEU A 94 -21.30 -2.59 -7.30
CA LEU A 94 -21.57 -2.91 -8.69
C LEU A 94 -22.21 -1.75 -9.46
N ALA A 95 -23.10 -0.99 -8.80
CA ALA A 95 -23.88 0.06 -9.45
C ALA A 95 -23.15 1.41 -9.54
N ARG A 96 -22.28 1.71 -8.56
CA ARG A 96 -21.64 3.03 -8.45
C ARG A 96 -20.11 2.88 -8.48
N PRO A 97 -19.44 3.40 -9.51
CA PRO A 97 -17.99 3.46 -9.53
C PRO A 97 -17.47 4.19 -8.29
N ALA A 98 -16.50 3.57 -7.61
CA ALA A 98 -15.76 4.23 -6.54
C ALA A 98 -14.62 5.04 -7.15
N GLU A 99 -14.28 6.16 -6.52
CA GLU A 99 -13.07 6.90 -6.87
C GLU A 99 -11.85 6.13 -6.35
N GLU A 100 -10.97 5.75 -7.27
CA GLU A 100 -9.72 5.08 -6.98
C GLU A 100 -8.56 6.02 -7.35
N PHE A 101 -7.49 5.99 -6.56
CA PHE A 101 -6.28 6.78 -6.81
C PHE A 101 -5.07 5.85 -7.02
N PRO A 102 -4.91 5.26 -8.23
CA PRO A 102 -3.80 4.36 -8.51
C PRO A 102 -2.46 5.10 -8.42
N LEU A 103 -1.45 4.47 -7.80
CA LEU A 103 -0.11 5.05 -7.66
C LEU A 103 0.53 5.40 -9.01
N PHE A 104 0.25 4.62 -10.06
CA PHE A 104 0.75 4.93 -11.40
C PHE A 104 0.12 6.20 -11.96
N GLY A 105 -1.16 6.47 -11.68
CA GLY A 105 -1.80 7.73 -12.05
C GLY A 105 -1.13 8.94 -11.39
N THR A 106 -0.74 8.80 -10.12
CA THR A 106 0.07 9.83 -9.44
C THR A 106 1.44 10.03 -10.09
N ALA A 107 2.13 8.95 -10.47
CA ALA A 107 3.41 9.05 -11.17
C ALA A 107 3.27 9.78 -12.53
N LEU A 108 2.21 9.49 -13.28
CA LEU A 108 1.92 10.16 -14.54
C LEU A 108 1.57 11.64 -14.37
N ALA A 109 0.86 11.99 -13.29
CA ALA A 109 0.52 13.38 -12.99
C ALA A 109 1.75 14.27 -12.74
N PHE A 110 2.89 13.67 -12.37
CA PHE A 110 4.14 14.36 -12.07
C PHE A 110 5.29 13.87 -12.96
N VAL A 111 4.97 13.35 -14.15
CA VAL A 111 5.94 12.68 -15.05
C VAL A 111 7.07 13.61 -15.48
N ASN A 112 6.78 14.90 -15.63
CA ASN A 112 7.72 15.94 -16.02
C ASN A 112 8.72 16.33 -14.93
N LEU A 113 8.65 15.74 -13.73
CA LEU A 113 9.70 15.87 -12.71
C LEU A 113 10.94 15.03 -13.03
N LEU A 114 10.89 14.18 -14.05
CA LEU A 114 12.02 13.37 -14.54
C LEU A 114 12.35 13.74 -16.00
N PRO A 115 13.63 13.62 -16.40
CA PRO A 115 14.00 13.73 -17.81
C PRO A 115 13.24 12.72 -18.67
N GLU A 116 12.85 13.10 -19.88
CA GLU A 116 12.11 12.24 -20.82
C GLU A 116 12.75 10.87 -21.03
N ALA A 117 14.07 10.85 -21.21
CA ALA A 117 14.84 9.61 -21.40
C ALA A 117 14.75 8.68 -20.18
N GLU A 118 14.73 9.25 -18.97
CA GLU A 118 14.57 8.48 -17.74
C GLU A 118 13.14 7.96 -17.61
N VAL A 119 12.13 8.78 -17.94
CA VAL A 119 10.73 8.33 -17.98
C VAL A 119 10.57 7.17 -18.94
N ALA A 120 11.01 7.31 -20.19
CA ALA A 120 10.91 6.27 -21.21
C ALA A 120 11.51 4.94 -20.72
N ARG A 121 12.72 5.00 -20.13
CA ARG A 121 13.40 3.82 -19.56
C ARG A 121 12.59 3.15 -18.45
N GLN A 122 12.01 3.92 -17.53
CA GLN A 122 11.20 3.38 -16.44
C GLN A 122 9.87 2.80 -16.94
N LEU A 123 9.25 3.44 -17.94
CA LEU A 123 8.05 2.90 -18.60
C LEU A 123 8.36 1.57 -19.30
N ARG A 124 9.53 1.42 -19.94
CA ARG A 124 9.96 0.12 -20.52
C ARG A 124 10.14 -0.97 -19.48
N HIS A 125 10.75 -0.65 -18.34
CA HIS A 125 10.81 -1.61 -17.22
C HIS A 125 9.41 -2.02 -16.74
N ARG A 126 8.48 -1.05 -16.67
CA ARG A 126 7.08 -1.33 -16.32
C ARG A 126 6.39 -2.21 -17.37
N VAL A 127 6.62 -1.98 -18.66
CA VAL A 127 6.08 -2.81 -19.76
C VAL A 127 6.46 -4.28 -19.55
N VAL A 128 7.74 -4.59 -19.30
CA VAL A 128 8.21 -5.96 -19.07
C VAL A 128 7.50 -6.60 -17.87
N ALA A 129 7.35 -5.85 -16.76
CA ALA A 129 6.63 -6.35 -15.59
C ALA A 129 5.14 -6.62 -15.88
N LEU A 130 4.48 -5.71 -16.60
CA LEU A 130 3.07 -5.86 -16.98
C LEU A 130 2.84 -7.02 -17.95
N GLU A 131 3.76 -7.27 -18.89
CA GLU A 131 3.73 -8.44 -19.77
C GLU A 131 3.79 -9.74 -18.96
N ALA A 132 4.72 -9.83 -18.00
CA ALA A 132 4.84 -10.99 -17.12
C ALA A 132 3.57 -11.19 -16.27
N HIS A 133 3.02 -10.11 -15.71
CA HIS A 133 1.76 -10.17 -14.96
C HIS A 133 0.60 -10.64 -15.83
N LEU A 134 0.43 -10.07 -17.03
CA LEU A 134 -0.65 -10.42 -17.95
C LEU A 134 -0.58 -11.90 -18.32
N ALA A 135 0.60 -12.40 -18.70
CA ALA A 135 0.80 -13.81 -19.03
C ALA A 135 0.51 -14.74 -17.84
N GLY A 136 0.94 -14.35 -16.63
CA GLY A 136 0.66 -15.08 -15.39
C GLY A 136 -0.84 -15.19 -15.09
N HIS A 137 -1.57 -14.07 -15.14
CA HIS A 137 -3.01 -14.04 -14.89
C HIS A 137 -3.80 -14.83 -15.94
N GLN A 138 -3.44 -14.71 -17.23
CA GLN A 138 -4.08 -15.47 -18.30
C GLN A 138 -3.87 -16.98 -18.11
N THR A 139 -2.65 -17.41 -17.79
CA THR A 139 -2.34 -18.83 -17.55
C THR A 139 -3.14 -19.38 -16.37
N ALA A 140 -3.21 -18.64 -15.26
CA ALA A 140 -3.98 -19.04 -14.09
C ALA A 140 -5.48 -19.13 -14.38
N ASN A 141 -6.04 -18.13 -15.07
CA ASN A 141 -7.45 -18.11 -15.46
C ASN A 141 -7.81 -19.28 -16.39
N ASP A 142 -6.98 -19.55 -17.41
CA ASP A 142 -7.18 -20.66 -18.35
C ASP A 142 -7.08 -22.02 -17.65
N ALA A 143 -6.18 -22.17 -16.68
CA ALA A 143 -6.08 -23.38 -15.87
C ALA A 143 -7.37 -23.62 -15.06
N LEU A 144 -7.92 -22.58 -14.42
CA LEU A 144 -9.16 -22.68 -13.64
C LEU A 144 -10.36 -23.03 -14.53
N LEU A 145 -10.48 -22.41 -15.71
CA LEU A 145 -11.52 -22.75 -16.68
C LEU A 145 -11.44 -24.23 -17.11
N LYS A 146 -10.23 -24.76 -17.32
CA LYS A 146 -10.01 -26.18 -17.67
C LYS A 146 -10.41 -27.15 -16.55
N THR A 147 -10.44 -26.71 -15.29
CA THR A 147 -10.96 -27.54 -14.17
C THR A 147 -12.48 -27.65 -14.15
N GLY A 148 -13.19 -26.95 -15.05
CA GLY A 148 -14.65 -26.92 -15.10
C GLY A 148 -15.28 -25.84 -14.21
N LEU A 149 -14.49 -24.89 -13.72
CA LEU A 149 -15.02 -23.77 -12.94
C LEU A 149 -15.88 -22.86 -13.81
N GLU A 150 -17.07 -22.52 -13.31
CA GLU A 150 -18.02 -21.67 -14.03
C GLU A 150 -17.51 -20.24 -14.16
N ARG A 151 -17.69 -19.64 -15.34
CA ARG A 151 -17.21 -18.29 -15.68
C ARG A 151 -17.55 -17.23 -14.63
N TYR A 152 -18.76 -17.23 -14.09
CA TYR A 152 -19.18 -16.19 -13.14
C TYR A 152 -18.34 -16.16 -11.84
N LYS A 153 -17.62 -17.25 -11.54
CA LYS A 153 -16.69 -17.36 -10.40
C LYS A 153 -15.32 -16.75 -10.69
N LEU A 154 -15.08 -16.29 -11.92
CA LEU A 154 -13.81 -15.75 -12.41
C LEU A 154 -13.94 -14.29 -12.91
N LEU A 155 -15.06 -13.61 -12.65
CA LEU A 155 -15.29 -12.24 -13.15
C LEU A 155 -14.25 -11.24 -12.64
N ASP A 156 -13.76 -11.41 -11.42
CA ASP A 156 -12.68 -10.62 -10.85
C ASP A 156 -11.36 -10.82 -11.61
N GLN A 157 -11.06 -12.06 -12.04
CA GLN A 157 -9.88 -12.37 -12.85
C GLN A 157 -10.01 -11.82 -14.27
N GLU A 158 -11.20 -11.93 -14.90
CA GLU A 158 -11.48 -11.32 -16.21
C GLU A 158 -11.27 -9.80 -16.17
N TRP A 159 -11.75 -9.14 -15.11
CA TRP A 159 -11.56 -7.71 -14.89
C TRP A 159 -10.07 -7.36 -14.69
N LEU A 160 -9.35 -8.12 -13.87
CA LEU A 160 -7.91 -7.91 -13.62
C LEU A 160 -7.08 -8.03 -14.90
N ILE A 161 -7.30 -9.08 -15.70
CA ILE A 161 -6.64 -9.27 -17.00
C ILE A 161 -6.91 -8.09 -17.92
N THR A 162 -8.16 -7.63 -17.98
CA THR A 162 -8.56 -6.48 -18.81
C THR A 162 -7.86 -5.20 -18.36
N ARG A 163 -7.81 -4.96 -17.06
CA ARG A 163 -7.11 -3.82 -16.43
C ARG A 163 -5.61 -3.82 -16.73
N VAL A 164 -4.93 -4.95 -16.52
CA VAL A 164 -3.48 -5.08 -16.75
C VAL A 164 -3.15 -4.90 -18.23
N ARG A 165 -3.97 -5.46 -19.14
CA ARG A 165 -3.79 -5.28 -20.58
C ARG A 165 -3.94 -3.81 -20.99
N ALA A 166 -4.99 -3.14 -20.53
CA ALA A 166 -5.21 -1.73 -20.86
C ALA A 166 -4.04 -0.85 -20.37
N GLU A 167 -3.52 -1.12 -19.17
CA GLU A 167 -2.36 -0.40 -18.64
C GLU A 167 -1.08 -0.71 -19.43
N LEU A 168 -0.86 -1.96 -19.83
CA LEU A 168 0.26 -2.37 -20.68
C LEU A 168 0.23 -1.63 -22.02
N ASP A 169 -0.92 -1.62 -22.68
CA ASP A 169 -1.08 -0.99 -23.99
C ASP A 169 -0.81 0.52 -23.90
N PHE A 170 -1.37 1.19 -22.88
CA PHE A 170 -1.12 2.60 -22.63
C PHE A 170 0.36 2.89 -22.33
N THR A 171 0.97 2.10 -21.42
CA THR A 171 2.37 2.30 -21.00
C THR A 171 3.34 2.09 -22.15
N ARG A 172 3.08 1.10 -23.01
CA ARG A 172 3.89 0.82 -24.20
C ARG A 172 3.78 1.96 -25.20
N ALA A 173 2.56 2.43 -25.50
CA ALA A 173 2.36 3.55 -26.42
C ALA A 173 3.04 4.83 -25.92
N LEU A 174 2.92 5.14 -24.62
CA LEU A 174 3.57 6.31 -24.03
C LEU A 174 5.11 6.24 -24.10
N ALA A 175 5.69 5.06 -23.85
CA ALA A 175 7.13 4.86 -24.02
C ALA A 175 7.56 5.03 -25.48
N ASP A 176 6.78 4.50 -26.44
CA ASP A 176 7.04 4.66 -27.87
C ASP A 176 6.97 6.14 -28.30
N ASP A 177 6.01 6.90 -27.78
CA ASP A 177 5.86 8.33 -28.07
C ASP A 177 7.05 9.15 -27.58
N LEU A 178 7.56 8.85 -26.38
CA LEU A 178 8.75 9.51 -25.83
C LEU A 178 10.02 9.16 -26.60
N GLU A 179 10.26 7.87 -26.86
CA GLU A 179 11.46 7.43 -27.57
C GLU A 179 11.52 7.92 -29.02
N SER A 180 10.36 8.13 -29.65
CA SER A 180 10.26 8.67 -31.00
C SER A 180 10.20 10.20 -31.06
N GLY A 181 10.14 10.88 -29.91
CA GLY A 181 9.97 12.33 -29.83
C GLY A 181 8.60 12.84 -30.28
N ARG A 182 7.58 11.98 -30.39
CA ARG A 182 6.18 12.39 -30.65
C ARG A 182 5.57 13.07 -29.42
N LEU A 183 6.05 12.72 -28.24
CA LEU A 183 5.76 13.40 -26.98
C LEU A 183 7.06 13.98 -26.43
N THR A 184 7.02 15.25 -26.08
CA THR A 184 8.12 15.96 -25.42
C THR A 184 7.56 17.03 -24.50
N TRP A 185 8.26 17.32 -23.41
CA TRP A 185 8.15 18.53 -22.63
C TRP A 185 9.51 19.23 -22.70
N GLU A 186 9.62 20.26 -23.56
CA GLU A 186 10.80 21.11 -23.56
C GLU A 186 11.01 21.67 -22.15
N ASP A 187 12.22 21.53 -21.61
CA ASP A 187 12.65 22.18 -20.38
C ASP A 187 12.64 23.69 -20.62
N HIS A 188 11.46 24.31 -20.56
CA HIS A 188 11.36 25.75 -20.52
C HIS A 188 12.08 26.19 -19.26
N GLU A 189 13.25 26.83 -19.43
CA GLU A 189 14.06 27.42 -18.37
C GLU A 189 13.15 28.08 -17.32
N GLY A 190 12.92 27.40 -16.18
CA GLY A 190 11.99 27.84 -15.15
C GLY A 190 11.02 26.78 -14.60
N VAL A 191 10.90 25.59 -15.21
CA VAL A 191 10.18 24.48 -14.57
C VAL A 191 10.96 24.01 -13.36
N THR A 192 10.29 23.93 -12.21
CA THR A 192 10.88 23.54 -10.92
C THR A 192 11.41 22.11 -11.01
N THR A 193 12.66 21.95 -11.41
CA THR A 193 13.36 20.68 -11.26
C THR A 193 13.60 20.48 -9.77
N CYS A 194 12.99 19.48 -9.16
CA CYS A 194 13.35 19.04 -7.80
C CYS A 194 14.74 18.36 -7.75
N HIS A 195 15.52 18.46 -8.83
CA HIS A 195 16.89 18.04 -8.86
C HIS A 195 17.71 18.94 -7.92
N PRO A 196 18.51 18.38 -7.00
CA PRO A 196 19.55 19.16 -6.35
C PRO A 196 20.41 19.79 -7.46
N PRO A 197 20.72 21.11 -7.42
CA PRO A 197 21.71 21.65 -8.33
C PRO A 197 22.99 20.83 -8.15
N ASP A 198 23.51 20.30 -9.26
CA ASP A 198 24.64 19.36 -9.35
C ASP A 198 25.58 19.41 -8.14
N GLU A 199 25.69 18.29 -7.41
CA GLU A 199 26.65 18.13 -6.29
C GLU A 199 28.12 18.35 -6.74
N HIS A 200 28.38 18.46 -8.05
CA HIS A 200 29.68 18.81 -8.63
C HIS A 200 30.04 20.30 -8.53
N ALA A 201 29.10 21.22 -8.25
CA ALA A 201 29.39 22.64 -8.12
C ALA A 201 29.86 23.07 -6.71
N LEU A 202 29.61 22.26 -5.67
CA LEU A 202 29.91 22.62 -4.28
C LEU A 202 31.34 22.28 -3.82
N HIS A 203 32.11 21.53 -4.62
CA HIS A 203 33.49 21.19 -4.27
C HIS A 203 34.54 22.23 -4.66
N HIS A 204 34.21 23.20 -5.53
CA HIS A 204 35.20 24.19 -5.99
C HIS A 204 35.33 25.42 -5.07
N ASP A 205 34.35 25.65 -4.19
CA ASP A 205 34.28 26.88 -3.37
C ASP A 205 34.69 26.65 -1.90
N TYR A 206 34.87 25.39 -1.47
CA TYR A 206 35.33 25.07 -0.11
C TYR A 206 36.86 25.18 0.04
N GLU A 207 37.64 24.97 -1.02
CA GLU A 207 39.10 25.09 -0.97
C GLU A 207 39.62 26.53 -1.15
N ALA A 208 38.86 27.40 -1.83
CA ALA A 208 39.24 28.81 -2.04
C ALA A 208 39.15 29.67 -0.77
N ARG A 209 38.44 29.23 0.29
CA ARG A 209 38.33 29.96 1.57
C ARG A 209 39.34 29.54 2.63
N ARG A 210 40.18 28.53 2.39
CA ARG A 210 41.24 28.10 3.33
C ARG A 210 42.61 28.73 3.07
N THR A 211 42.84 29.34 1.92
CA THR A 211 44.18 29.81 1.50
C THR A 211 44.43 31.30 1.70
N THR A 212 43.46 32.07 2.20
CA THR A 212 43.66 33.51 2.51
C THR A 212 43.18 33.86 3.91
N GLY A 213 44.05 33.69 4.91
CA GLY A 213 43.82 34.13 6.29
C GLY A 213 45.07 33.96 7.15
N GLY A 214 46.00 34.90 7.06
CA GLY A 214 47.24 34.94 7.84
C GLY A 214 47.04 35.18 9.35
N PRO A 215 48.09 35.01 10.17
CA PRO A 215 47.98 34.84 11.62
C PRO A 215 47.96 36.17 12.37
N MET A 216 47.27 36.22 13.52
CA MET A 216 47.51 37.24 14.55
C MET A 216 47.88 36.62 15.89
N THR A 217 49.09 36.96 16.32
CA THR A 217 49.70 36.69 17.61
C THR A 217 49.29 37.74 18.66
N GLY A 218 49.01 37.30 19.89
CA GLY A 218 49.64 37.91 21.07
C GLY A 218 48.77 38.47 22.22
N ARG A 219 49.01 37.86 23.40
CA ARG A 219 49.09 38.43 24.79
C ARG A 219 47.89 38.33 25.76
N SER A 220 47.97 37.29 26.61
CA SER A 220 48.20 37.30 28.09
C SER A 220 47.49 38.33 28.99
N SER A 221 46.71 37.84 29.96
CA SER A 221 47.00 37.93 31.42
C SER A 221 45.93 37.22 32.28
N ALA A 222 46.38 36.53 33.34
CA ALA A 222 45.59 35.96 34.46
C ALA A 222 45.92 36.80 35.75
N PRO A 223 45.55 36.46 37.03
CA PRO A 223 44.80 35.29 37.56
C PRO A 223 43.84 35.59 38.77
N LEU A 224 43.15 34.55 39.28
CA LEU A 224 43.15 34.05 40.69
C LEU A 224 41.78 33.61 41.29
N SER A 225 41.82 32.40 41.86
CA SER A 225 41.05 31.83 43.01
C SER A 225 39.53 31.68 42.89
N GLY A 226 38.87 30.61 43.31
CA GLY A 226 39.22 29.42 44.10
C GLY A 226 37.92 28.89 44.73
N GLY A 227 37.82 27.59 45.04
CA GLY A 227 36.78 27.09 45.95
C GLY A 227 36.03 25.84 45.49
N SER A 228 36.49 24.71 46.01
CA SER A 228 35.92 23.36 45.99
C SER A 228 34.48 23.25 46.51
N GLY A 229 33.77 22.20 46.10
CA GLY A 229 32.52 21.77 46.74
C GLY A 229 31.84 20.59 46.06
N ASP A 230 32.31 19.37 46.36
CA ASP A 230 31.61 18.09 46.20
C ASP A 230 30.27 18.08 46.95
N VAL A 231 29.19 17.53 46.38
CA VAL A 231 28.23 16.61 47.05
C VAL A 231 27.46 15.80 45.98
N PRO A 232 27.41 14.46 46.09
CA PRO A 232 26.44 13.58 45.41
C PRO A 232 25.29 13.22 46.37
N GLN A 233 24.08 12.93 45.86
CA GLN A 233 23.16 12.03 46.57
C GLN A 233 22.16 11.31 45.66
N LYS A 234 22.30 9.97 45.63
CA LYS A 234 21.22 9.01 45.42
C LYS A 234 20.36 8.96 46.71
N GLY A 235 19.06 8.76 46.56
CA GLY A 235 18.18 8.44 47.70
C GLY A 235 16.76 8.06 47.31
N GLY A 236 16.51 6.75 47.22
CA GLY A 236 15.53 6.06 48.08
C GLY A 236 14.02 6.31 47.90
N ASN A 237 13.36 5.28 47.38
CA ASN A 237 12.27 4.51 48.00
C ASN A 237 11.14 5.27 48.75
N ARG A 238 9.93 5.17 48.20
CA ARG A 238 8.72 4.66 48.87
C ARG A 238 7.67 4.28 47.85
#